data_AF-A0A0G2I4X1-F1
#
_entry.id   AF-A0A0G2I4X1-F1
#
_cell.length_a   1.000
_cell.length_b   1.000
_cell.length_c   1.000
_cell.angle_alpha   90.00
_cell.angle_beta   90.00
_cell.angle_gamma   90.00
#
_symmetry.space_group_name_H-M   'P 1'
#
loop_
_entity.id
_entity.type
_entity.pdbx_description
1 polymer ?
#
loop_
_entity_poly.entity_id
_entity_poly.type
_entity_poly.pdbx_seq_one_letter_code
_entity_poly.pdbx_strand_id
1 'polypeptide(L)' 'MAVNYDPSGSMKCMDVFVADPLSHVAKNKEDWVETRFAAWKEFVRVDVRFHDVQGAHYTMLNLEYVFKILQKHCGNF' A
#
# COMPACT_ATOMS: atom_id res chain seq x y z
N MET A 1 -11.67 -8.31 10.77
CA MET A 1 -12.24 -7.99 9.44
C MET A 1 -13.35 -6.97 9.63
N ALA A 2 -13.45 -5.95 8.79
CA ALA A 2 -14.61 -5.06 8.80
C ALA A 2 -15.82 -5.87 8.32
N VAL A 3 -16.77 -6.13 9.22
CA VAL A 3 -17.84 -7.10 8.97
C VAL A 3 -18.96 -6.51 8.09
N ASN A 4 -19.12 -5.19 8.10
CA ASN A 4 -20.21 -4.47 7.42
C ASN A 4 -19.72 -3.22 6.66
N TYR A 5 -18.48 -3.22 6.19
CA TYR A 5 -17.96 -2.11 5.38
C TYR A 5 -17.97 -2.49 3.91
N ASP A 6 -18.86 -1.85 3.16
CA ASP A 6 -18.91 -1.92 1.71
C ASP A 6 -18.43 -0.56 1.14
N PRO A 7 -17.18 -0.46 0.67
CA PRO A 7 -16.67 0.79 0.10
C PRO A 7 -17.45 1.14 -1.17
N SER A 8 -17.80 2.42 -1.33
CA SER A 8 -18.51 2.91 -2.50
C SER A 8 -17.95 4.26 -2.98
N GLY A 9 -18.30 4.63 -4.21
CA GLY A 9 -17.81 5.83 -4.87
C GLY A 9 -16.57 5.60 -5.73
N SER A 10 -16.03 6.67 -6.29
CA SER A 10 -14.79 6.61 -7.07
C SER A 10 -13.89 7.81 -6.78
N MET A 11 -12.59 7.54 -6.68
CA MET A 11 -11.57 8.58 -6.55
C MET A 11 -10.85 8.79 -7.87
N LYS A 12 -10.20 9.95 -8.05
CA LYS A 12 -9.44 10.21 -9.27
C LYS A 12 -8.25 9.25 -9.37
N CYS A 13 -7.48 9.11 -8.29
CA CYS A 13 -6.26 8.34 -8.21
C CYS A 13 -6.01 7.92 -6.75
N MET A 14 -5.17 6.90 -6.55
CA MET A 14 -4.79 6.38 -5.23
C MET A 14 -3.30 6.01 -5.21
N ASP A 15 -2.68 6.20 -4.05
CA ASP A 15 -1.32 5.74 -3.76
C ASP A 15 -1.39 4.71 -2.63
N VAL A 16 -0.72 3.57 -2.80
CA VAL A 16 -0.72 2.47 -1.84
C VAL A 16 0.73 2.12 -1.48
N PHE A 17 1.08 2.25 -0.21
CA PHE A 17 2.35 1.75 0.30
C PHE A 17 2.26 0.24 0.52
N VAL A 18 3.05 -0.52 -0.26
CA VAL A 18 3.12 -1.98 -0.21
C VAL A 18 4.15 -2.37 0.85
N ALA A 19 3.71 -2.38 2.10
CA ALA A 19 4.49 -2.85 3.25
C ALA A 19 4.71 -4.37 3.21
N ASP A 20 5.67 -4.87 3.98
CA ASP A 20 5.92 -6.29 4.15
C ASP A 20 4.66 -6.98 4.73
N PRO A 21 4.08 -7.97 4.03
CA PRO A 21 2.89 -8.64 4.52
C PRO A 21 3.22 -9.55 5.70
N LEU A 22 2.24 -9.75 6.58
CA LEU A 22 2.31 -10.85 7.54
C LEU A 22 2.22 -12.17 6.77
N SER A 23 3.05 -13.15 7.11
CA SER A 23 3.22 -14.42 6.36
C SER A 23 1.93 -15.25 6.23
N HIS A 24 0.97 -15.07 7.13
CA HIS A 24 -0.33 -15.75 7.06
C HIS A 24 -1.36 -15.03 6.16
N VAL A 25 -1.05 -13.82 5.67
CA VAL A 25 -1.98 -13.04 4.84
C VAL A 25 -1.56 -13.02 3.37
N ALA A 26 -0.25 -13.03 3.09
CA ALA A 26 0.32 -13.24 1.76
C ALA A 26 1.73 -13.85 1.84
N LYS A 27 2.13 -14.50 0.75
CA LYS A 27 3.44 -15.15 0.61
C LYS A 27 4.58 -14.15 0.44
N ASN A 28 4.33 -13.09 -0.32
CA ASN A 28 5.27 -12.02 -0.64
C ASN A 28 4.48 -10.76 -1.08
N LYS A 29 5.18 -9.69 -1.45
CA LYS A 29 4.56 -8.42 -1.86
C LYS A 29 3.82 -8.53 -3.18
N GLU A 30 4.27 -9.39 -4.08
CA GLU A 30 3.62 -9.64 -5.36
C GLU A 30 2.24 -10.28 -5.14
N ASP A 31 2.19 -11.37 -4.37
CA ASP A 31 0.95 -12.05 -3.95
C ASP A 31 0.03 -11.09 -3.18
N TRP A 32 0.61 -10.20 -2.36
CA TRP A 32 -0.13 -9.18 -1.64
C TRP A 32 -0.84 -8.19 -2.57
N VAL A 33 -0.13 -7.67 -3.57
CA VAL A 33 -0.70 -6.74 -4.55
C VAL A 33 -1.76 -7.42 -5.41
N GLU A 34 -1.45 -8.60 -5.95
CA GLU A 34 -2.32 -9.31 -6.88
C GLU A 34 -3.61 -9.80 -6.24
N THR A 35 -3.53 -10.36 -5.03
CA THR A 35 -4.69 -11.01 -4.40
C THR A 35 -5.51 -10.07 -3.52
N ARG A 36 -4.91 -8.98 -3.00
CA ARG A 36 -5.58 -8.08 -2.06
C ARG A 36 -5.76 -6.68 -2.60
N PHE A 37 -4.69 -6.07 -3.10
CA PHE A 37 -4.75 -4.65 -3.48
C PHE A 37 -5.28 -4.40 -4.90
N ALA A 38 -5.28 -5.40 -5.77
CA ALA A 38 -5.79 -5.27 -7.14
C ALA A 38 -7.24 -4.77 -7.17
N ALA A 39 -8.08 -5.16 -6.18
CA ALA A 39 -9.47 -4.72 -6.06
C ALA A 39 -9.62 -3.19 -5.94
N TRP A 40 -8.61 -2.46 -5.43
CA TRP A 40 -8.66 -1.00 -5.34
C TRP A 40 -8.71 -0.31 -6.72
N LYS A 41 -8.26 -1.00 -7.78
CA LYS A 41 -8.33 -0.49 -9.16
C LYS A 41 -9.77 -0.23 -9.61
N GLU A 42 -10.74 -0.91 -9.03
CA GLU A 42 -12.17 -0.73 -9.33
C GLU A 42 -12.73 0.58 -8.77
N PHE A 43 -12.05 1.19 -7.80
CA PHE A 43 -12.49 2.42 -7.11
C PHE A 43 -11.77 3.68 -7.61
N VAL A 44 -10.89 3.58 -8.62
CA VAL A 44 -10.15 4.72 -9.16
C VAL A 44 -10.42 4.94 -10.65
N ARG A 45 -10.47 6.20 -11.07
CA ARG A 45 -10.73 6.57 -12.47
C ARG A 45 -9.47 6.65 -13.34
N VAL A 46 -8.31 6.87 -12.73
CA VAL A 46 -7.04 7.04 -13.45
C VAL A 46 -6.08 5.90 -13.14
N ASP A 47 -5.59 5.80 -11.91
CA ASP A 47 -4.59 4.79 -11.56
C ASP A 47 -4.46 4.56 -10.04
N VAL A 48 -3.96 3.38 -9.68
CA VAL A 48 -3.45 3.04 -8.35
C VAL A 48 -1.94 2.88 -8.44
N ARG A 49 -1.20 3.75 -7.77
CA ARG A 49 0.26 3.70 -7.71
C ARG A 49 0.70 2.87 -6.50
N PHE A 50 1.38 1.78 -6.77
CA PHE A 50 1.96 0.92 -5.75
C PHE A 50 3.39 1.32 -5.44
N HIS A 51 3.64 1.64 -4.18
CA HIS A 51 4.93 2.08 -3.68
C HIS A 51 5.51 1.00 -2.78
N ASP A 52 6.51 0.29 -3.26
CA ASP A 52 7.25 -0.64 -2.40
C ASP A 52 7.96 0.12 -1.28
N VAL A 53 7.69 -0.29 -0.03
CA VAL A 53 8.27 0.25 1.21
C VAL A 53 8.73 -0.88 2.12
N GLN A 54 9.75 -0.61 2.92
CA GLN A 54 10.28 -1.59 3.90
C GLN A 54 9.49 -1.55 5.21
N GLY A 55 9.47 -2.68 5.90
CA GLY A 55 8.77 -2.85 7.17
C GLY A 55 7.31 -3.26 6.96
N ALA A 56 6.68 -3.75 8.04
CA ALA A 56 5.27 -4.07 8.07
C ALA A 56 4.41 -2.79 8.21
N HIS A 57 3.08 -2.89 8.07
CA HIS A 57 2.18 -1.74 8.15
C HIS A 57 2.32 -0.93 9.47
N TYR A 58 2.77 -1.58 10.55
CA TYR A 58 2.99 -0.96 11.85
C TYR A 58 4.45 -0.50 12.09
N THR A 59 5.39 -0.78 11.18
CA THR A 59 6.79 -0.35 11.29
C THR A 59 7.31 0.45 10.10
N MET A 60 6.61 0.52 8.97
CA MET A 60 7.08 1.19 7.75
C MET A 60 7.38 2.69 7.93
N LEU A 61 6.84 3.34 8.97
CA LEU A 61 7.11 4.74 9.30
C LEU A 61 8.10 4.92 10.47
N ASN A 62 8.70 3.84 10.97
CA ASN A 62 9.75 3.92 11.98
C ASN A 62 10.98 4.64 11.41
N LEU A 63 11.81 5.17 12.31
CA LEU A 63 13.05 5.88 11.97
C LEU A 63 13.97 5.09 11.02
N GLU A 64 13.95 3.75 11.10
CA GLU A 64 14.72 2.86 10.23
C GLU A 64 14.35 2.99 8.74
N TYR A 65 13.06 3.26 8.43
CA TYR A 65 12.53 3.21 7.05
C TYR A 65 12.02 4.55 6.55
N VAL A 66 11.55 5.43 7.43
CA VAL A 66 10.88 6.68 7.06
C VAL A 66 11.75 7.58 6.19
N PHE A 67 13.06 7.65 6.44
CA PHE A 67 13.96 8.47 5.63
C PHE A 67 14.05 7.99 4.18
N LYS A 68 13.98 6.67 3.93
CA LYS A 68 13.97 6.13 2.56
C LYS A 68 12.67 6.47 1.84
N ILE A 69 11.54 6.43 2.55
CA ILE A 69 10.24 6.86 2.01
C ILE A 69 10.30 8.35 1.64
N LEU A 70 10.78 9.19 2.57
CA LEU A 70 10.87 10.63 2.34
C LEU A 70 11.83 10.96 1.18
N GLN A 71 12.99 10.32 1.11
CA GLN A 71 13.94 10.52 0.01
C GLN A 71 13.33 10.14 -1.35
N LYS A 72 12.62 9.00 -1.42
CA LYS A 72 12.00 8.50 -2.66
C LYS A 72 10.85 9.37 -3.15
N HIS A 73 10.08 9.97 -2.23
CA HIS A 73 8.83 10.65 -2.58
C HIS A 73 8.88 12.18 -2.50
N CYS A 74 9.77 12.75 -1.69
CA CYS A 74 9.89 14.21 -1.48
C CYS A 74 11.17 14.80 -2.07
N GLY A 75 12.13 13.97 -2.52
CA GLY A 75 13.45 14.41 -2.97
C GLY A 75 14.47 14.50 -1.82
N ASN A 76 15.69 14.95 -2.14
CA ASN A 76 16.75 15.12 -1.13
C ASN A 76 16.43 16.32 -0.23
N PHE A 77 16.58 16.16 1.09
CA PHE A 77 16.59 17.24 2.07
C PHE A 77 17.96 17.90 2.16
#